data_AF-A0AAD7GQF4-F1
#
_entry.id   AF-A0AAD7GQF4-F1
#
_cell.length_a   1.000
_cell.length_b   1.000
_cell.length_c   1.000
_cell.angle_alpha   90.00
_cell.angle_beta   90.00
_cell.angle_gamma   90.00
#
_symmetry.space_group_name_H-M   'P 1'
#
loop_
_entity.id
_entity.type
_entity.pdbx_description
1 polymer ?
#
loop_
_entity_poly.entity_id
_entity_poly.type
_entity_poly.pdbx_seq_one_letter_code
_entity_poly.pdbx_strand_id
1 'polypeptide(L)'
;IGYDSWCSFEVNKVKRVILLFPEETWLHKRLATMEGQIPADHINRHGPDCQCFWQAVYFVCRAHFHGEMAEMLWAFLNPLGFLMRQMTGAAHHDIINYVIDTWNTSKVLHQ
;
A
#
# COMPACT_ATOMS: atom_id res chain seq x y z
N ILE A 1 9.80 15.49 -8.58
CA ILE A 1 8.40 15.24 -8.17
C ILE A 1 8.35 13.77 -7.77
N GLY A 2 8.26 13.48 -6.46
CA GLY A 2 8.09 12.11 -5.97
C GLY A 2 6.60 11.76 -5.97
N TYR A 3 6.29 10.49 -6.24
CA TYR A 3 4.92 9.96 -6.26
C TYR A 3 4.24 9.97 -4.87
N ASP A 4 4.98 10.37 -3.83
CA ASP A 4 4.60 10.32 -2.42
C ASP A 4 4.10 11.65 -1.88
N SER A 5 3.08 12.18 -2.54
CA SER A 5 2.58 13.53 -2.25
C SER A 5 1.06 13.58 -2.19
N TRP A 6 0.44 12.53 -1.63
CA TRP A 6 -1.02 12.49 -1.42
C TRP A 6 -1.52 13.77 -0.77
N CYS A 7 -0.79 14.30 0.23
CA CYS A 7 -1.09 15.58 0.88
C CYS A 7 -1.23 16.76 -0.12
N SER A 8 -0.35 16.84 -1.13
CA SER A 8 -0.38 17.90 -2.14
C SER A 8 -1.44 17.65 -3.21
N PHE A 9 -1.68 16.38 -3.53
CA PHE A 9 -2.70 15.95 -4.47
C PHE A 9 -4.10 16.21 -3.90
N GLU A 10 -4.33 15.86 -2.63
CA GLU A 10 -5.60 16.02 -1.91
C GLU A 10 -6.14 17.45 -2.02
N VAL A 11 -5.26 18.44 -1.79
CA VAL A 11 -5.62 19.87 -1.84
C VAL A 11 -6.08 20.32 -3.23
N ASN A 12 -5.57 19.68 -4.29
CA ASN A 12 -5.73 20.15 -5.66
C ASN A 12 -6.56 19.25 -6.56
N LYS A 13 -6.83 17.99 -6.19
CA LYS A 13 -7.43 16.98 -7.08
C LYS A 13 -8.78 17.41 -7.66
N VAL A 14 -9.66 17.97 -6.83
CA VAL A 14 -11.00 18.40 -7.26
C VAL A 14 -10.92 19.62 -8.17
N LYS A 15 -10.08 20.60 -7.83
CA LYS A 15 -9.88 21.81 -8.65
C LYS A 15 -9.32 21.44 -10.02
N ARG A 16 -8.31 20.56 -10.05
CA ARG A 16 -7.66 20.12 -11.29
C ARG A 16 -8.58 19.31 -12.18
N VAL A 17 -9.38 18.40 -11.62
CA VAL A 17 -10.30 17.60 -12.43
C VAL A 17 -11.43 18.44 -13.01
N ILE A 18 -11.98 19.41 -12.26
CA ILE A 18 -13.00 20.31 -12.79
C ILE A 18 -12.45 21.15 -13.94
N LEU A 19 -11.20 21.61 -13.83
CA LEU A 19 -10.56 22.41 -14.87
C LEU A 19 -10.26 21.60 -16.14
N LEU A 20 -9.75 20.37 -15.99
CA LEU A 20 -9.30 19.55 -17.11
C LEU A 20 -10.43 18.75 -17.77
N PHE A 21 -11.45 18.38 -17.00
CA PHE A 21 -12.52 17.47 -17.39
C PHE A 21 -13.87 18.01 -16.90
N PRO A 22 -14.34 19.17 -17.40
CA PRO A 22 -15.48 19.86 -16.82
C PRO A 22 -16.82 19.11 -16.95
N GLU A 23 -16.97 18.21 -17.93
CA GLU A 23 -18.21 17.48 -18.19
C GLU A 23 -18.32 16.18 -17.36
N GLU A 24 -17.17 15.68 -16.89
CA GLU A 24 -16.99 14.41 -16.20
C GLU A 24 -17.33 14.52 -14.72
N THR A 25 -18.56 14.95 -14.43
CA THR A 25 -19.06 15.15 -13.06
C THR A 25 -18.98 13.89 -12.20
N TRP A 26 -19.03 12.70 -12.80
CA TRP A 26 -18.80 11.43 -12.11
C TRP A 26 -17.37 11.33 -11.55
N LEU A 27 -16.38 11.83 -12.29
CA LEU A 27 -14.97 11.81 -11.90
C LEU A 27 -14.70 12.85 -10.80
N HIS A 28 -15.37 14.01 -10.87
CA HIS A 28 -15.30 15.04 -9.81
C HIS A 28 -15.78 14.47 -8.49
N LYS A 29 -16.96 13.83 -8.50
CA LYS A 29 -17.53 13.16 -7.33
C LYS A 29 -16.60 12.07 -6.83
N ARG A 30 -16.07 11.23 -7.73
CA ARG A 30 -15.17 10.13 -7.37
C ARG A 30 -13.88 10.61 -6.71
N LEU A 31 -13.27 11.67 -7.23
CA LEU A 31 -12.04 12.24 -6.67
C LEU A 31 -12.30 12.99 -5.36
N ALA A 32 -13.45 13.67 -5.23
CA ALA A 32 -13.84 14.33 -3.99
C ALA A 32 -13.96 13.35 -2.81
N THR A 33 -14.42 12.12 -3.06
CA THR A 33 -14.55 11.08 -2.04
C THR A 33 -13.37 10.11 -1.99
N MET A 34 -12.36 10.28 -2.87
CA MET A 34 -11.22 9.39 -2.90
C MET A 34 -10.32 9.70 -1.71
N GLU A 35 -10.14 8.74 -0.84
CA GLU A 35 -9.13 8.81 0.21
C GLU A 35 -7.81 8.21 -0.28
N GLY A 36 -6.73 8.57 0.38
CA GLY A 36 -5.42 7.99 0.11
C GLY A 36 -4.58 7.94 1.36
N GLN A 37 -3.37 7.41 1.19
CA GLN A 37 -2.39 7.24 2.25
C GLN A 37 -1.01 7.56 1.68
N ILE A 38 -0.07 7.88 2.57
CA ILE A 38 1.34 8.04 2.21
C ILE A 38 2.08 6.79 2.69
N PRO A 39 2.88 6.12 1.84
CA PRO A 39 3.66 4.95 2.24
C PRO A 39 4.54 5.20 3.47
N ALA A 40 4.76 4.16 4.26
CA ALA A 40 5.48 4.25 5.54
C ALA A 40 6.93 4.75 5.40
N ASP A 41 7.57 4.47 4.26
CA ASP A 41 8.94 4.94 3.98
C ASP A 41 8.98 6.47 3.74
N HIS A 42 7.89 7.03 3.24
CA HIS A 42 7.84 8.43 2.83
C HIS A 42 7.17 9.34 3.85
N ILE A 43 6.22 8.84 4.64
CA ILE A 43 5.42 9.64 5.58
C ILE A 43 6.26 10.39 6.61
N ASN A 44 7.41 9.82 7.01
CA ASN A 44 8.33 10.45 7.98
C ASN A 44 9.01 11.72 7.44
N ARG A 45 9.00 11.94 6.12
CA ARG A 45 9.52 13.17 5.50
C ARG A 45 8.47 14.28 5.41
N HIS A 46 7.23 14.02 5.82
CA HIS A 46 6.16 15.01 5.87
C HIS A 46 5.98 15.59 7.28
N GLY A 47 5.29 16.73 7.38
CA GLY A 47 5.01 17.38 8.66
C GLY A 47 4.04 16.60 9.57
N PRO A 48 3.90 16.99 10.84
CA PRO A 48 3.11 16.25 11.83
C PRO A 48 1.65 16.02 11.42
N ASP A 49 1.01 17.01 10.80
CA ASP A 49 -0.36 16.87 10.30
C ASP A 49 -0.46 15.75 9.28
N CYS A 50 0.51 15.68 8.37
CA CYS A 50 0.52 14.64 7.34
C CYS A 50 0.66 13.24 7.95
N GLN A 51 1.56 13.11 8.94
CA GLN A 51 1.77 11.86 9.66
C GLN A 51 0.52 11.43 10.43
N CYS A 52 -0.22 12.38 11.00
CA CYS A 52 -1.48 12.09 11.68
C CYS A 52 -2.60 11.66 10.70
N PHE A 53 -2.75 12.36 9.58
CA PHE A 53 -3.88 12.12 8.66
C PHE A 53 -3.67 10.99 7.66
N TRP A 54 -2.44 10.73 7.21
CA TRP A 54 -2.19 9.84 6.06
C TRP A 54 -1.29 8.64 6.36
N GLN A 55 -0.93 8.41 7.61
CA GLN A 55 -0.18 7.22 8.00
C GLN A 55 -1.07 5.98 7.95
N ALA A 56 -0.56 4.91 7.33
CA ALA A 56 -1.31 3.68 7.06
C ALA A 56 -1.94 3.04 8.31
N VAL A 57 -1.32 3.21 9.48
CA VAL A 57 -1.77 2.61 10.75
C VAL A 57 -3.15 3.08 11.22
N TYR A 58 -3.64 4.20 10.71
CA TYR A 58 -4.94 4.77 11.09
C TYR A 58 -6.09 4.35 10.17
N PHE A 59 -5.81 3.58 9.11
CA PHE A 59 -6.83 3.15 8.16
C PHE A 59 -7.18 1.67 8.32
N VAL A 60 -8.47 1.39 8.43
CA VAL A 60 -9.01 0.03 8.46
C VAL A 60 -9.02 -0.55 7.04
N CYS A 61 -8.72 -1.84 6.92
CA CYS A 61 -8.72 -2.59 5.65
C CYS A 61 -7.83 -1.99 4.56
N ARG A 62 -6.71 -1.36 4.93
CA ARG A 62 -5.69 -0.92 3.99
C ARG A 62 -4.41 -1.70 4.15
N ALA A 63 -3.82 -2.06 3.02
CA ALA A 63 -2.50 -2.65 3.00
C ALA A 63 -1.46 -1.67 3.58
N HIS A 64 -0.51 -2.20 4.34
CA HIS A 64 0.66 -1.45 4.79
C HIS A 64 1.66 -1.37 3.63
N PHE A 65 1.88 -0.18 3.07
CA PHE A 65 2.87 0.03 2.02
C PHE A 65 4.21 0.50 2.59
N HIS A 66 5.30 -0.15 2.18
CA HIS A 66 6.66 0.31 2.39
C HIS A 66 7.28 0.57 1.01
N GLY A 67 7.47 1.86 0.67
CA GLY A 67 7.69 2.27 -0.72
C GLY A 67 6.48 1.96 -1.61
N GLU A 68 6.72 1.41 -2.80
CA GLU A 68 5.67 1.07 -3.79
C GLU A 68 4.99 -0.29 -3.52
N MET A 69 5.54 -1.12 -2.64
CA MET A 69 5.03 -2.48 -2.42
C MET A 69 4.05 -2.54 -1.24
N ALA A 70 2.90 -3.17 -1.50
CA ALA A 70 1.94 -3.55 -0.47
C ALA A 70 2.48 -4.73 0.34
N GLU A 71 2.45 -4.61 1.67
CA GLU A 71 2.58 -5.70 2.63
C GLU A 71 3.80 -6.59 2.38
N MET A 72 5.00 -5.99 2.43
CA MET A 72 6.25 -6.70 2.17
C MET A 72 6.38 -7.98 3.02
N LEU A 73 6.37 -9.14 2.35
CA LEU A 73 6.52 -10.45 2.99
C LEU A 73 7.97 -10.76 3.41
N TRP A 74 8.94 -9.89 3.06
CA TRP A 74 10.37 -10.11 3.30
C TRP A 74 10.69 -10.55 4.74
N ALA A 75 10.09 -9.92 5.75
CA ALA A 75 10.28 -10.28 7.15
C ALA A 75 9.84 -11.72 7.45
N PHE A 76 8.80 -12.21 6.77
CA PHE A 76 8.28 -13.56 6.89
C PHE A 76 9.04 -14.59 6.03
N LEU A 77 9.55 -14.19 4.87
CA LEU A 77 10.36 -15.02 3.98
C LEU A 77 11.83 -15.14 4.43
N ASN A 78 12.35 -14.15 5.16
CA ASN A 78 13.76 -14.13 5.57
C ASN A 78 14.20 -15.41 6.33
N PRO A 79 13.43 -15.94 7.31
CA PRO A 79 13.77 -17.21 7.96
C PRO A 79 13.73 -18.41 7.02
N LEU A 80 12.80 -18.43 6.04
CA LEU A 80 12.68 -19.51 5.05
C LEU A 80 13.85 -19.53 4.07
N GLY A 81 14.47 -18.39 3.80
CA GLY A 81 15.57 -18.25 2.86
C GLY A 81 16.76 -19.19 3.14
N PHE A 82 17.00 -19.59 4.39
CA PHE A 82 18.04 -20.57 4.72
C PHE A 82 17.59 -22.01 4.46
N LEU A 83 16.33 -22.34 4.79
CA LEU A 83 15.76 -23.68 4.64
C LEU A 83 15.59 -24.07 3.16
N MET A 84 15.24 -23.10 2.32
CA MET A 84 14.92 -23.34 0.90
C MET A 84 16.16 -23.55 0.02
N ARG A 85 17.37 -23.14 0.47
CA ARG A 85 18.61 -23.26 -0.31
C ARG A 85 19.01 -24.69 -0.65
N GLN A 86 18.56 -25.66 0.14
CA GLN A 86 18.86 -27.08 -0.06
C GLN A 86 17.72 -27.85 -0.74
N MET A 87 16.64 -27.16 -1.10
CA MET A 87 15.48 -27.76 -1.76
C MET A 87 15.70 -27.82 -3.28
N THR A 88 15.12 -28.85 -3.91
CA THR A 88 15.00 -28.89 -5.38
C THR A 88 14.12 -27.74 -5.88
N GLY A 89 14.28 -27.31 -7.14
CA GLY A 89 13.53 -26.18 -7.70
C GLY A 89 12.01 -26.28 -7.56
N ALA A 90 11.43 -27.49 -7.75
CA ALA A 90 10.00 -27.70 -7.58
C ALA A 90 9.55 -27.50 -6.13
N ALA A 91 10.22 -28.16 -5.18
CA ALA A 91 9.93 -28.03 -3.76
C ALA A 91 10.12 -26.59 -3.25
N HIS A 92 11.12 -25.87 -3.77
CA HIS A 92 11.35 -24.46 -3.47
C HIS A 92 10.18 -23.56 -3.92
N HIS A 93 9.64 -23.80 -5.11
CA HIS A 93 8.49 -23.05 -5.61
C HIS A 93 7.23 -23.33 -4.78
N ASP A 94 6.96 -24.59 -4.47
CA ASP A 94 5.75 -24.99 -3.73
C ASP A 94 5.74 -24.43 -2.30
N ILE A 95 6.88 -24.42 -1.61
CA ILE A 95 6.95 -23.88 -0.25
C ILE A 95 6.76 -22.35 -0.23
N ILE A 96 7.25 -21.63 -1.25
CA ILE A 96 7.00 -20.18 -1.39
C ILE A 96 5.51 -19.91 -1.57
N ASN A 97 4.85 -20.65 -2.46
CA ASN A 97 3.42 -20.49 -2.69
C ASN A 97 2.61 -20.79 -1.43
N TYR A 98 2.90 -21.91 -0.75
CA TYR A 98 2.23 -22.28 0.50
C TYR A 98 2.36 -21.19 1.57
N VAL A 99 3.55 -20.61 1.72
CA VAL A 99 3.82 -19.54 2.68
C VAL A 99 3.07 -18.25 2.33
N ILE A 100 3.08 -17.85 1.06
CA ILE A 100 2.35 -16.67 0.58
C ILE A 100 0.83 -16.87 0.78
N ASP A 101 0.31 -18.05 0.46
CA ASP A 101 -1.10 -18.39 0.65
C ASP A 101 -1.49 -18.38 2.13
N THR A 102 -0.62 -18.92 2.99
CA THR A 102 -0.82 -18.88 4.45
C THR A 102 -0.83 -17.43 4.96
N TRP A 103 0.09 -16.59 4.49
CA TRP A 103 0.14 -15.17 4.83
C TRP A 103 -1.09 -14.41 4.36
N ASN A 104 -1.60 -14.69 3.16
CA ASN A 104 -2.82 -14.05 2.66
C ASN A 104 -4.04 -14.53 3.43
N THR A 105 -4.10 -15.83 3.77
CA THR A 105 -5.20 -16.42 4.53
C THR A 105 -5.27 -15.88 5.95
N SER A 106 -4.13 -15.68 6.62
CA SER A 106 -4.09 -15.16 8.00
C SER A 106 -4.69 -13.76 8.12
N LYS A 107 -4.64 -12.94 7.06
CA LYS A 107 -5.26 -11.60 7.02
C LYS A 107 -6.79 -11.64 6.98
N VAL A 108 -7.38 -12.76 6.54
CA VAL A 108 -8.83 -12.92 6.39
C VAL A 108 -9.41 -13.68 7.57
N LEU A 109 -8.70 -14.68 8.11
CA LEU A 109 -9.20 -15.55 9.18
C LEU A 109 -8.98 -15.00 10.60
N HIS A 110 -8.19 -13.94 10.78
CA HIS A 110 -7.91 -13.31 12.07
C HIS A 110 -8.48 -11.89 12.22
N GLN A 111 -9.58 -11.58 11.52
CA GLN A 111 -10.34 -10.34 11.75
C GLN A 111 -11.42 -10.54 12.82
#